data_AF-A0A1F3XVM4-F1
#
_entry.id   AF-A0A1F3XVM4-F1
#
_cell.length_a   1.000
_cell.length_b   1.000
_cell.length_c   1.000
_cell.angle_alpha   90.00
_cell.angle_beta   90.00
_cell.angle_gamma   90.00
#
_symmetry.space_group_name_H-M   'P 1'
#
loop_
_entity.id
_entity.type
_entity.pdbx_description
1 polymer ?
#
loop_
_entity_poly.entity_id
_entity_poly.type
_entity_poly.pdbx_seq_one_letter_code
_entity_poly.pdbx_strand_id
1 'polypeptide(L)'
;MPTSPTRNYFPVWHPDVHRGILDEELYFIFLNSYGDFDEFAKAVTGVLESLLKGRYSLYHVFGNYDIIVRLWARRSAYNSLLAELREQCRAFAGSVQQFNVDKTFYLWSEFPKSLPPEVLDSVSRDQIRAVQAGDTGVIARFRSNGVIVGEISGRPPYGSDGKFKSLMMVQFLRETSSILHIVQDELITELSSHFPTEQVSLYFGFGLGTLLVKQIATDMRQFLKLGDHIRKKLRLLRANSSTYLVAQLVLENDNGDAEVQSNNEPLSEEARALIQKYPDAKSLRIDDLFVAMALNERAIASIRLCPGLKNGFSLLIRSFIGKDRGQLLQAISSFVEELERVRKDAVPSLCKRAFSSGWETETNSFIKEKLKKGKPLAELSLGEILHFIRELNALHLHLPELDKEWEESLSRFISIRNDAFHKPETIALARIYEIGLAAEALASSLKSLQTLAGDPDTRQC
;
A
#
# COMPACT_ATOMS: atom_id res chain seq x y z
N MET A 1 -12.90 -37.61 32.05
CA MET A 1 -12.98 -36.19 31.69
C MET A 1 -12.34 -36.02 30.32
N PRO A 2 -13.00 -35.41 29.33
CA PRO A 2 -12.35 -35.13 28.06
C PRO A 2 -11.31 -34.03 28.33
N THR A 3 -10.03 -34.35 28.10
CA THR A 3 -8.96 -33.36 28.04
C THR A 3 -9.36 -32.31 27.02
N SER A 4 -9.44 -31.05 27.43
CA SER A 4 -9.60 -29.94 26.51
C SER A 4 -8.55 -30.08 25.40
N PRO A 5 -8.91 -29.91 24.12
CA PRO A 5 -7.93 -29.96 23.05
C PRO A 5 -6.86 -28.93 23.38
N THR A 6 -5.64 -29.42 23.64
CA THR A 6 -4.46 -28.60 23.84
C THR A 6 -4.44 -27.56 22.72
N ARG A 7 -4.48 -26.27 23.08
CA ARG A 7 -4.24 -25.20 22.09
C ARG A 7 -2.97 -25.57 21.34
N ASN A 8 -3.08 -25.80 20.04
CA ASN A 8 -1.92 -26.13 19.21
C ASN A 8 -0.94 -24.97 19.31
N TYR A 9 0.20 -25.23 19.93
CA TYR A 9 1.26 -24.25 20.14
C TYR A 9 2.11 -24.17 18.87
N PHE A 10 2.19 -23.00 18.25
CA PHE A 10 2.93 -22.80 17.01
C PHE A 10 4.12 -21.88 17.25
N PRO A 11 5.30 -22.41 17.61
CA PRO A 11 6.50 -21.60 17.83
C PRO A 11 6.99 -20.98 16.52
N VAL A 12 7.48 -19.75 16.63
CA VAL A 12 8.35 -19.15 15.61
C VAL A 12 9.79 -19.45 16.05
N TRP A 13 10.48 -20.31 15.32
CA TRP A 13 11.85 -20.69 15.62
C TRP A 13 12.83 -19.59 15.20
N HIS A 14 13.93 -19.47 15.93
CA HIS A 14 15.04 -18.64 15.47
C HIS A 14 15.60 -19.22 14.15
N PRO A 15 15.92 -18.38 13.14
CA PRO A 15 16.46 -18.84 11.85
C PRO A 15 17.67 -19.78 11.95
N ASP A 16 18.52 -19.59 12.96
CA ASP A 16 19.70 -20.44 13.20
C ASP A 16 19.34 -21.89 13.58
N VAL A 17 18.16 -22.13 14.16
CA VAL A 17 17.68 -23.50 14.45
C VAL A 17 17.43 -24.25 13.14
N HIS A 18 16.77 -23.59 12.18
CA HIS A 18 16.51 -24.16 10.86
C HIS A 18 17.82 -24.45 10.12
N ARG A 19 18.73 -23.48 10.05
CA ARG A 19 19.99 -23.62 9.32
C ARG A 19 20.96 -24.59 10.00
N GLY A 20 21.14 -24.48 11.32
CA GLY A 20 22.17 -25.20 12.05
C GLY A 20 21.79 -26.62 12.48
N ILE A 21 20.51 -26.88 12.78
CA ILE A 21 20.06 -28.18 13.34
C ILE A 21 19.22 -28.98 12.32
N LEU A 22 18.35 -28.29 11.59
CA LEU A 22 17.43 -28.93 10.64
C LEU A 22 18.02 -29.07 9.23
N ASP A 23 19.09 -28.32 8.93
CA ASP A 23 19.73 -28.20 7.61
C ASP A 23 18.74 -27.67 6.55
N GLU A 24 18.01 -26.62 6.94
CA GLU A 24 16.96 -26.00 6.13
C GLU A 24 17.31 -24.57 5.73
N GLU A 25 16.85 -24.19 4.55
CA GLU A 25 16.88 -22.81 4.05
C GLU A 25 15.45 -22.28 3.92
N LEU A 26 15.30 -20.95 4.00
CA LEU A 26 14.01 -20.29 3.85
C LEU A 26 13.80 -19.88 2.40
N TYR A 27 12.68 -20.30 1.83
CA TYR A 27 12.29 -20.00 0.47
C TYR A 27 10.95 -19.29 0.42
N PHE A 28 10.82 -18.39 -0.55
CA PHE A 28 9.55 -17.88 -1.04
C PHE A 28 9.38 -18.27 -2.51
N ILE A 29 8.23 -18.85 -2.85
CA ILE A 29 7.87 -19.26 -4.20
C ILE A 29 6.64 -18.44 -4.62
N PHE A 30 6.77 -17.74 -5.74
CA PHE A 30 5.75 -16.85 -6.29
C PHE A 30 5.15 -17.53 -7.52
N LEU A 31 3.84 -17.75 -7.48
CA LEU A 31 3.11 -18.52 -8.47
C LEU A 31 2.02 -17.64 -9.09
N ASN A 32 1.95 -17.66 -10.42
CA ASN A 32 0.92 -16.96 -11.17
C ASN A 32 0.18 -17.95 -12.07
N SER A 33 -1.10 -17.72 -12.32
CA SER A 33 -1.94 -18.46 -13.25
C SER A 33 -2.62 -17.52 -14.24
N TYR A 34 -2.89 -18.01 -15.45
CA TYR A 34 -3.77 -17.29 -16.39
C TYR A 34 -5.07 -18.07 -16.67
N GLY A 35 -5.26 -19.21 -16.00
CA GLY A 35 -6.46 -20.04 -16.07
C GLY A 35 -7.40 -19.82 -14.89
N ASP A 36 -8.22 -20.84 -14.58
CA ASP A 36 -9.11 -20.84 -13.43
C ASP A 36 -8.30 -20.87 -12.12
N PHE A 37 -8.44 -19.81 -11.31
CA PHE A 37 -7.70 -19.65 -10.06
C PHE A 37 -8.08 -20.71 -9.02
N ASP A 38 -9.35 -21.11 -8.91
CA ASP A 38 -9.80 -22.04 -7.89
C ASP A 38 -9.29 -23.46 -8.17
N GLU A 39 -9.27 -23.86 -9.44
CA GLU A 39 -8.64 -25.12 -9.87
C GLU A 39 -7.13 -25.09 -9.66
N PHE A 40 -6.48 -23.98 -10.02
CA PHE A 40 -5.05 -23.79 -9.82
C PHE A 40 -4.65 -23.86 -8.34
N ALA A 41 -5.38 -23.16 -7.47
CA ALA A 41 -5.14 -23.16 -6.03
C ALA A 41 -5.30 -24.56 -5.41
N LYS A 42 -6.30 -25.34 -5.86
CA LYS A 42 -6.47 -26.74 -5.46
C LYS A 42 -5.29 -27.60 -5.90
N ALA A 43 -4.82 -27.45 -7.14
CA ALA A 43 -3.69 -28.20 -7.67
C ALA A 43 -2.39 -27.90 -6.89
N VAL A 44 -2.11 -26.62 -6.63
CA VAL A 44 -0.96 -26.18 -5.81
C VAL A 44 -1.05 -26.75 -4.39
N THR A 45 -2.23 -26.65 -3.76
CA THR A 45 -2.44 -27.21 -2.41
C THR A 45 -2.23 -28.71 -2.38
N GLY A 46 -2.71 -29.45 -3.39
CA GLY A 46 -2.51 -30.90 -3.50
C GLY A 46 -1.03 -31.30 -3.58
N VAL A 47 -0.22 -30.55 -4.32
CA VAL A 47 1.24 -30.75 -4.38
C VAL A 47 1.90 -30.47 -3.02
N LEU A 48 1.52 -29.37 -2.36
CA LEU A 48 2.09 -28.99 -1.07
C LEU A 48 1.74 -30.00 0.04
N GLU A 49 0.51 -30.51 0.05
CA GLU A 49 0.10 -31.53 1.01
C GLU A 49 0.79 -32.88 0.77
N SER A 50 0.99 -33.28 -0.49
CA SER A 50 1.65 -34.56 -0.80
C SER A 50 3.13 -34.57 -0.42
N LEU A 51 3.83 -33.45 -0.61
CA LEU A 51 5.29 -33.37 -0.40
C LEU A 51 5.69 -32.82 0.96
N LEU A 52 4.96 -31.84 1.49
CA LEU A 52 5.35 -31.10 2.70
C LEU A 52 4.46 -31.38 3.90
N LYS A 53 3.22 -31.89 3.72
CA LYS A 53 2.29 -32.23 4.80
C LYS A 53 2.10 -31.08 5.80
N GLY A 54 1.67 -29.93 5.30
CA GLY A 54 1.44 -28.73 6.13
C GLY A 54 2.71 -27.99 6.61
N ARG A 55 3.92 -28.38 6.22
CA ARG A 55 5.18 -27.68 6.58
C ARG A 55 5.48 -26.47 5.69
N TYR A 56 4.48 -25.62 5.49
CA TYR A 56 4.58 -24.44 4.64
C TYR A 56 3.57 -23.38 5.10
N SER A 57 3.78 -22.15 4.64
CA SER A 57 2.76 -21.11 4.65
C SER A 57 2.30 -20.84 3.24
N LEU A 58 0.98 -20.78 3.02
CA LEU A 58 0.36 -20.55 1.72
C LEU A 58 -0.52 -19.31 1.80
N TYR A 59 -0.16 -18.33 0.97
CA TYR A 59 -0.84 -17.05 0.85
C TYR A 59 -1.48 -16.98 -0.53
N HIS A 60 -2.80 -16.89 -0.60
CA HIS A 60 -3.43 -16.33 -1.79
C HIS A 60 -3.23 -14.83 -1.72
N VAL A 61 -2.73 -14.23 -2.78
CA VAL A 61 -2.41 -12.80 -2.78
C VAL A 61 -3.10 -12.08 -3.92
N PHE A 62 -3.42 -10.81 -3.66
CA PHE A 62 -3.71 -9.85 -4.70
C PHE A 62 -2.38 -9.24 -5.15
N GLY A 63 -2.18 -9.04 -6.46
CA GLY A 63 -0.97 -8.49 -7.08
C GLY A 63 -0.63 -9.15 -8.41
N ASN A 64 0.64 -9.08 -8.82
CA ASN A 64 1.14 -9.70 -10.06
C ASN A 64 1.33 -11.23 -9.98
N TYR A 65 1.07 -11.82 -8.82
CA TYR A 65 1.05 -13.26 -8.58
C TYR A 65 -0.26 -13.59 -7.88
N ASP A 66 -0.73 -14.81 -8.01
CA ASP A 66 -1.95 -15.27 -7.35
C ASP A 66 -1.65 -15.97 -6.02
N ILE A 67 -0.51 -16.66 -5.94
CA ILE A 67 -0.14 -17.47 -4.78
C ILE A 67 1.32 -17.20 -4.40
N ILE A 68 1.59 -17.06 -3.10
CA ILE A 68 2.94 -17.06 -2.52
C ILE A 68 3.03 -18.21 -1.51
N VAL A 69 4.06 -19.03 -1.66
CA VAL A 69 4.41 -20.08 -0.69
C VAL A 69 5.65 -19.65 0.06
N ARG A 70 5.63 -19.70 1.39
CA ARG A 70 6.83 -19.54 2.24
C ARG A 70 7.10 -20.87 2.93
N LEU A 71 8.32 -21.37 2.88
CA LEU A 71 8.67 -22.63 3.52
C LEU A 71 10.13 -22.66 3.97
N TRP A 72 10.38 -23.34 5.09
CA TRP A 72 11.70 -23.86 5.44
C TRP A 72 11.82 -25.26 4.89
N ALA A 73 12.87 -25.55 4.13
CA ALA A 73 13.06 -26.86 3.56
C ALA A 73 14.53 -27.17 3.32
N ARG A 74 14.86 -28.46 3.33
CA ARG A 74 16.12 -28.94 2.77
C ARG A 74 16.11 -28.76 1.26
N ARG A 75 17.28 -28.51 0.68
CA ARG A 75 17.44 -28.27 -0.75
C ARG A 75 16.87 -29.39 -1.65
N SER A 76 16.97 -30.65 -1.22
CA SER A 76 16.40 -31.78 -1.97
C SER A 76 14.87 -31.73 -2.04
N ALA A 77 14.20 -31.52 -0.89
CA ALA A 77 12.75 -31.41 -0.81
C ALA A 77 12.24 -30.18 -1.58
N TYR A 78 12.94 -29.05 -1.47
CA TYR A 78 12.65 -27.85 -2.24
C TYR A 78 12.71 -28.07 -3.75
N ASN A 79 13.77 -28.74 -4.24
CA ASN A 79 13.93 -29.01 -5.67
C ASN A 79 12.82 -29.91 -6.23
N SER A 80 12.43 -30.95 -5.47
CA SER A 80 11.31 -31.82 -5.84
C SER A 80 9.99 -31.04 -5.90
N LEU A 81 9.71 -30.22 -4.88
CA LEU A 81 8.52 -29.37 -4.85
C LEU A 81 8.49 -28.41 -6.06
N LEU A 82 9.60 -27.76 -6.35
CA LEU A 82 9.69 -26.78 -7.42
C LEU A 82 9.48 -27.40 -8.81
N ALA A 83 9.88 -28.66 -9.00
CA ALA A 83 9.61 -29.39 -10.23
C ALA A 83 8.10 -29.60 -10.44
N GLU A 84 7.41 -30.11 -9.41
CA GLU A 84 5.96 -30.34 -9.44
C GLU A 84 5.17 -29.03 -9.60
N LEU A 85 5.51 -27.98 -8.84
CA LEU A 85 4.85 -26.67 -8.96
C LEU A 85 5.01 -26.06 -10.35
N ARG A 86 6.16 -26.27 -11.02
CA ARG A 86 6.36 -25.83 -12.40
C ARG A 86 5.47 -26.59 -13.38
N GLU A 87 5.25 -27.87 -13.17
CA GLU A 87 4.32 -28.66 -13.98
C GLU A 87 2.88 -28.16 -13.82
N GLN A 88 2.43 -27.96 -12.58
CA GLN A 88 1.10 -27.39 -12.32
C GLN A 88 0.98 -26.01 -12.95
N CYS A 89 1.93 -25.10 -12.75
CA CYS A 89 1.86 -23.78 -13.36
C CYS A 89 1.78 -23.83 -14.89
N ARG A 90 2.53 -24.72 -15.56
CA ARG A 90 2.45 -24.88 -17.02
C ARG A 90 1.05 -25.30 -17.48
N ALA A 91 0.37 -26.18 -16.74
CA ALA A 91 -0.99 -26.60 -17.06
C ALA A 91 -1.99 -25.42 -17.07
N PHE A 92 -1.73 -24.39 -16.27
CA PHE A 92 -2.53 -23.16 -16.19
C PHE A 92 -1.89 -21.96 -16.92
N ALA A 93 -0.98 -22.23 -17.88
CA ALA A 93 -0.18 -21.24 -18.63
C ALA A 93 0.64 -20.27 -17.77
N GLY A 94 0.76 -20.56 -16.48
CA GLY A 94 1.31 -19.73 -15.43
C GLY A 94 2.83 -19.69 -15.36
N SER A 95 3.34 -19.14 -14.26
CA SER A 95 4.79 -19.03 -14.04
C SER A 95 5.17 -19.22 -12.57
N VAL A 96 6.42 -19.65 -12.37
CA VAL A 96 7.04 -19.85 -11.05
C VAL A 96 8.26 -18.95 -10.94
N GLN A 97 8.29 -18.11 -9.92
CA GLN A 97 9.45 -17.31 -9.53
C GLN A 97 9.88 -17.66 -8.11
N GLN A 98 11.15 -17.45 -7.80
CA GLN A 98 11.75 -17.90 -6.54
C GLN A 98 12.47 -16.73 -5.86
N PHE A 99 12.45 -16.71 -4.54
CA PHE A 99 13.27 -15.84 -3.72
C PHE A 99 13.85 -16.65 -2.57
N ASN A 100 15.16 -16.79 -2.57
CA ASN A 100 15.91 -17.61 -1.61
C ASN A 100 16.48 -16.68 -0.55
N VAL A 101 16.21 -16.95 0.72
CA VAL A 101 16.51 -16.03 1.82
C VAL A 101 17.84 -16.37 2.47
N ASP A 102 18.77 -15.44 2.40
CA ASP A 102 20.07 -15.51 3.07
C ASP A 102 19.98 -15.04 4.52
N LYS A 103 19.26 -13.94 4.77
CA LYS A 103 19.15 -13.34 6.10
C LYS A 103 17.71 -12.99 6.45
N THR A 104 17.37 -13.13 7.72
CA THR A 104 16.04 -12.87 8.24
C THR A 104 16.14 -11.99 9.47
N PHE A 105 15.32 -10.94 9.51
CA PHE A 105 15.24 -10.02 10.65
C PHE A 105 13.79 -9.87 11.07
N TYR A 106 13.49 -10.26 12.29
CA TYR A 106 12.18 -10.06 12.91
C TYR A 106 12.24 -8.79 13.75
N LEU A 107 11.75 -7.66 13.21
CA LEU A 107 11.88 -6.36 13.88
C LEU A 107 10.99 -6.23 15.14
N TRP A 108 9.99 -7.11 15.25
CA TRP A 108 9.10 -7.26 16.40
C TRP A 108 9.68 -8.18 17.50
N SER A 109 10.84 -8.79 17.28
CA SER A 109 11.51 -9.69 18.22
C SER A 109 12.64 -8.95 18.93
N GLU A 110 12.68 -9.02 20.26
CA GLU A 110 13.77 -8.49 21.07
C GLU A 110 15.02 -9.40 21.08
N PHE A 111 14.91 -10.61 20.54
CA PHE A 111 15.99 -11.59 20.52
C PHE A 111 17.13 -11.21 19.56
N PRO A 112 18.37 -11.64 19.86
CA PRO A 112 19.54 -11.28 19.07
C PRO A 112 19.44 -11.75 17.62
N LYS A 113 20.20 -11.10 16.72
CA LYS A 113 20.26 -11.43 15.29
C LYS A 113 20.79 -12.85 15.02
N SER A 114 21.57 -13.41 15.96
CA SER A 114 22.15 -14.74 15.91
C SER A 114 22.20 -15.35 17.30
N LEU A 115 21.99 -16.67 17.40
CA LEU A 115 22.13 -17.40 18.65
C LEU A 115 23.60 -17.65 18.99
N PRO A 116 23.99 -17.61 20.28
CA PRO A 116 25.30 -18.08 20.70
C PRO A 116 25.51 -19.56 20.31
N PRO A 117 26.71 -19.96 19.86
CA PRO A 117 26.99 -21.35 19.48
C PRO A 117 26.63 -22.36 20.57
N GLU A 118 26.89 -22.03 21.84
CA GLU A 118 26.63 -22.90 22.98
C GLU A 118 25.14 -23.18 23.18
N VAL A 119 24.29 -22.20 22.85
CA VAL A 119 22.83 -22.35 22.89
C VAL A 119 22.40 -23.28 21.76
N LEU A 120 22.95 -23.11 20.55
CA LEU A 120 22.60 -23.92 19.39
C LEU A 120 23.02 -25.39 19.58
N ASP A 121 24.23 -25.62 20.09
CA ASP A 121 24.76 -26.97 20.38
C ASP A 121 23.92 -27.72 21.44
N SER A 122 23.22 -26.98 22.30
CA SER A 122 22.32 -27.56 23.30
C SER A 122 20.95 -27.99 22.76
N VAL A 123 20.59 -27.56 21.54
CA VAL A 123 19.31 -27.86 20.89
C VAL A 123 19.41 -29.16 20.10
N SER A 124 18.56 -30.13 20.42
CA SER A 124 18.47 -31.40 19.67
C SER A 124 17.14 -31.55 18.94
N ARG A 125 17.11 -32.41 17.91
CA ARG A 125 15.86 -32.73 17.18
C ARG A 125 14.78 -33.32 18.09
N ASP A 126 15.15 -34.08 19.10
CA ASP A 126 14.19 -34.64 20.05
C ASP A 126 13.57 -33.56 20.95
N GLN A 127 14.33 -32.53 21.31
CA GLN A 127 13.79 -31.36 22.02
C GLN A 127 12.87 -30.52 21.11
N ILE A 128 13.21 -30.37 19.83
CA ILE A 128 12.34 -29.70 18.84
C ILE A 128 11.00 -30.46 18.74
N ARG A 129 11.04 -31.80 18.64
CA ARG A 129 9.84 -32.65 18.64
C ARG A 129 9.06 -32.53 19.95
N ALA A 130 9.72 -32.45 21.09
CA ALA A 130 9.07 -32.25 22.39
C ALA A 130 8.30 -30.92 22.44
N VAL A 131 8.91 -29.84 21.93
CA VAL A 131 8.23 -28.54 21.78
C VAL A 131 7.01 -28.64 20.86
N GLN A 132 7.15 -29.30 19.72
CA GLN A 132 6.06 -29.52 18.76
C GLN A 132 4.92 -30.39 19.35
N ALA A 133 5.26 -31.30 20.26
CA ALA A 133 4.30 -32.10 21.02
C ALA A 133 3.66 -31.33 22.20
N GLY A 134 4.04 -30.06 22.42
CA GLY A 134 3.47 -29.21 23.47
C GLY A 134 4.12 -29.33 24.84
N ASP A 135 5.38 -29.80 24.93
CA ASP A 135 6.11 -29.84 26.20
C ASP A 135 6.41 -28.41 26.72
N THR A 136 5.57 -27.97 27.65
CA THR A 136 5.63 -26.63 28.25
C THR A 136 6.95 -26.33 28.96
N GLY A 137 7.64 -27.33 29.51
CA GLY A 137 8.92 -27.16 30.19
C GLY A 137 10.03 -26.83 29.19
N VAL A 138 10.08 -27.56 28.08
CA VAL A 138 11.04 -27.30 26.99
C VAL A 138 10.71 -25.97 26.30
N ILE A 139 9.43 -25.66 26.08
CA ILE A 139 8.96 -24.39 25.50
C ILE A 139 9.45 -23.20 26.32
N ALA A 140 9.23 -23.22 27.65
CA ALA A 140 9.63 -22.12 28.52
C ALA A 140 11.14 -21.87 28.48
N ARG A 141 11.94 -22.95 28.52
CA ARG A 141 13.40 -22.89 28.42
C ARG A 141 13.88 -22.36 27.07
N PHE A 142 13.26 -22.78 25.98
CA PHE A 142 13.64 -22.33 24.63
C PHE A 142 13.27 -20.86 24.40
N ARG A 143 12.17 -20.38 24.98
CA ARG A 143 11.83 -18.95 24.99
C ARG A 143 12.82 -18.12 25.78
N SER A 144 13.20 -18.54 27.00
CA SER A 144 14.16 -17.79 27.82
C SER A 144 15.52 -17.65 27.16
N ASN A 145 15.90 -18.62 26.31
CA ASN A 145 17.17 -18.64 25.60
C ASN A 145 17.10 -18.04 24.19
N GLY A 146 15.94 -17.51 23.76
CA GLY A 146 15.74 -16.92 22.43
C GLY A 146 15.72 -17.91 21.27
N VAL A 147 15.69 -19.22 21.54
CA VAL A 147 15.56 -20.29 20.53
C VAL A 147 14.17 -20.22 19.87
N ILE A 148 13.15 -19.88 20.65
CA ILE A 148 11.82 -19.54 20.16
C ILE A 148 11.65 -18.03 20.27
N VAL A 149 11.49 -17.36 19.14
CA VAL A 149 11.42 -15.89 19.05
C VAL A 149 10.00 -15.35 19.15
N GLY A 150 8.99 -16.21 19.03
CA GLY A 150 7.59 -15.83 19.13
C GLY A 150 6.64 -17.01 19.04
N GLU A 151 5.36 -16.71 18.99
CA GLU A 151 4.28 -17.69 18.88
C GLU A 151 3.22 -17.19 17.89
N ILE A 152 2.83 -18.04 16.95
CA ILE A 152 1.78 -17.74 15.97
C ILE A 152 0.40 -17.80 16.65
N SER A 153 0.18 -18.79 17.52
CA SER A 153 -1.08 -19.00 18.27
C SER A 153 -1.44 -17.87 19.26
N GLY A 154 -0.49 -17.01 19.62
CA GLY A 154 -0.72 -15.82 20.44
C GLY A 154 -1.14 -14.58 19.64
N ARG A 155 -1.14 -14.65 18.30
CA ARG A 155 -1.52 -13.52 17.45
C ARG A 155 -3.05 -13.45 17.34
N PRO A 156 -3.65 -12.25 17.40
CA PRO A 156 -5.07 -12.10 17.10
C PRO A 156 -5.35 -12.66 15.69
N PRO A 157 -6.44 -13.42 15.49
CA PRO A 157 -6.77 -13.97 14.18
C PRO A 157 -6.86 -12.84 13.16
N TYR A 158 -6.33 -13.06 11.95
CA TYR A 158 -6.36 -12.06 10.89
C TYR A 158 -7.80 -11.58 10.65
N GLY A 159 -7.99 -10.26 10.63
CA GLY A 159 -9.31 -9.62 10.55
C GLY A 159 -9.93 -9.17 11.89
N SER A 160 -9.36 -9.53 13.05
CA SER A 160 -9.80 -8.99 14.35
C SER A 160 -9.10 -7.66 14.69
N ASP A 161 -7.79 -7.69 14.94
CA ASP A 161 -6.97 -6.48 15.18
C ASP A 161 -6.03 -6.15 14.00
N GLY A 162 -5.55 -7.17 13.29
CA GLY A 162 -4.70 -7.05 12.10
C GLY A 162 -5.55 -7.07 10.83
N LYS A 163 -5.68 -5.93 10.14
CA LYS A 163 -6.56 -5.79 8.97
C LYS A 163 -5.87 -6.09 7.64
N PHE A 164 -4.55 -5.94 7.56
CA PHE A 164 -3.79 -6.09 6.31
C PHE A 164 -2.46 -6.82 6.54
N LYS A 165 -2.24 -7.93 5.85
CA LYS A 165 -0.94 -8.63 5.76
C LYS A 165 -0.41 -8.42 4.36
N SER A 166 0.80 -7.91 4.24
CA SER A 166 1.41 -7.60 2.95
C SER A 166 2.83 -8.15 2.84
N LEU A 167 3.24 -8.41 1.62
CA LEU A 167 4.61 -8.74 1.24
C LEU A 167 5.06 -7.74 0.17
N MET A 168 6.07 -6.91 0.47
CA MET A 168 6.68 -6.00 -0.48
C MET A 168 8.02 -6.56 -0.93
N MET A 169 8.13 -6.93 -2.21
CA MET A 169 9.38 -7.31 -2.85
C MET A 169 10.07 -6.08 -3.40
N VAL A 170 11.37 -5.95 -3.16
CA VAL A 170 12.22 -4.86 -3.63
C VAL A 170 13.39 -5.46 -4.39
N GLN A 171 13.62 -4.95 -5.60
CA GLN A 171 14.72 -5.31 -6.47
C GLN A 171 15.59 -4.08 -6.74
N PHE A 172 16.88 -4.17 -6.43
CA PHE A 172 17.83 -3.11 -6.73
C PHE A 172 18.33 -3.23 -8.17
N LEU A 173 18.31 -2.13 -8.95
CA LEU A 173 18.78 -2.14 -10.34
C LEU A 173 20.32 -2.12 -10.45
N ARG A 174 21.01 -1.71 -9.39
CA ARG A 174 22.48 -1.68 -9.31
C ARG A 174 22.88 -2.08 -7.89
N GLU A 175 23.35 -3.30 -7.72
CA GLU A 175 23.79 -3.80 -6.43
C GLU A 175 25.27 -4.17 -6.44
N THR A 176 25.97 -3.74 -5.40
CA THR A 176 27.23 -4.35 -4.96
C THR A 176 26.99 -4.86 -3.55
N SER A 177 27.69 -5.92 -3.15
CA SER A 177 27.55 -6.50 -1.81
C SER A 177 27.72 -5.45 -0.71
N SER A 178 28.66 -4.52 -0.87
CA SER A 178 28.92 -3.42 0.07
C SER A 178 27.74 -2.47 0.23
N ILE A 179 27.05 -2.10 -0.87
CA ILE A 179 25.85 -1.25 -0.81
C ILE A 179 24.73 -1.99 -0.08
N LEU A 180 24.54 -3.29 -0.34
CA LEU A 180 23.50 -4.08 0.31
C LEU A 180 23.70 -4.17 1.82
N HIS A 181 24.93 -4.33 2.30
CA HIS A 181 25.22 -4.34 3.73
C HIS A 181 24.88 -3.00 4.42
N ILE A 182 25.27 -1.87 3.83
CA ILE A 182 24.96 -0.54 4.37
C ILE A 182 23.44 -0.33 4.41
N VAL A 183 22.76 -0.65 3.30
CA VAL A 183 21.31 -0.51 3.18
C VAL A 183 20.58 -1.40 4.17
N GLN A 184 21.07 -2.62 4.38
CA GLN A 184 20.51 -3.56 5.36
C GLN A 184 20.55 -2.97 6.77
N ASP A 185 21.71 -2.49 7.22
CA ASP A 185 21.86 -1.97 8.59
C ASP A 185 21.09 -0.65 8.79
N GLU A 186 21.09 0.23 7.79
CA GLU A 186 20.31 1.47 7.83
C GLU A 186 18.80 1.20 7.87
N LEU A 187 18.30 0.31 6.99
CA LEU A 187 16.88 -0.07 6.98
C LEU A 187 16.45 -0.72 8.30
N ILE A 188 17.26 -1.63 8.87
CA ILE A 188 16.92 -2.25 10.16
C ILE A 188 16.79 -1.18 11.24
N THR A 189 17.78 -0.28 11.34
CA THR A 189 17.80 0.77 12.38
C THR A 189 16.63 1.73 12.23
N GLU A 190 16.37 2.18 11.01
CA GLU A 190 15.27 3.10 10.70
C GLU A 190 13.90 2.47 10.92
N LEU A 191 13.70 1.24 10.46
CA LEU A 191 12.40 0.58 10.57
C LEU A 191 12.09 0.18 12.02
N SER A 192 13.08 -0.32 12.77
CA SER A 192 12.91 -0.61 14.21
C SER A 192 12.57 0.64 15.03
N SER A 193 13.09 1.81 14.66
CA SER A 193 12.81 3.07 15.37
C SER A 193 11.48 3.71 14.98
N HIS A 194 11.09 3.67 13.70
CA HIS A 194 9.88 4.32 13.21
C HIS A 194 8.61 3.45 13.30
N PHE A 195 8.78 2.14 13.41
CA PHE A 195 7.70 1.14 13.42
C PHE A 195 7.85 0.12 14.57
N PRO A 196 8.09 0.55 15.83
CA PRO A 196 8.45 -0.35 16.93
C PRO A 196 7.33 -1.32 17.35
N THR A 197 6.07 -0.97 17.06
CA THR A 197 4.90 -1.77 17.42
C THR A 197 4.36 -2.59 16.25
N GLU A 198 4.93 -2.44 15.04
CA GLU A 198 4.43 -3.13 13.86
C GLU A 198 5.12 -4.48 13.70
N GLN A 199 4.36 -5.50 13.29
CA GLN A 199 4.94 -6.82 13.00
C GLN A 199 5.59 -6.80 11.62
N VAL A 200 6.81 -6.27 11.56
CA VAL A 200 7.62 -6.19 10.35
C VAL A 200 8.72 -7.26 10.39
N SER A 201 8.81 -8.05 9.33
CA SER A 201 9.92 -8.97 9.09
C SER A 201 10.61 -8.63 7.77
N LEU A 202 11.94 -8.59 7.78
CA LEU A 202 12.77 -8.37 6.61
C LEU A 202 13.46 -9.67 6.20
N TYR A 203 13.46 -9.96 4.92
CA TYR A 203 14.15 -11.10 4.34
C TYR A 203 15.06 -10.59 3.23
N PHE A 204 16.37 -10.78 3.39
CA PHE A 204 17.35 -10.43 2.37
C PHE A 204 17.81 -11.70 1.68
N GLY A 205 17.99 -11.65 0.36
CA GLY A 205 18.24 -12.84 -0.42
C GLY A 205 18.43 -12.56 -1.91
N PHE A 206 18.24 -13.60 -2.72
CA PHE A 206 18.43 -13.55 -4.16
C PHE A 206 17.28 -14.22 -4.93
N GLY A 207 17.18 -13.94 -6.23
CA GLY A 207 16.15 -14.48 -7.12
C GLY A 207 15.26 -13.37 -7.69
N LEU A 208 13.96 -13.40 -7.38
CA LEU A 208 12.96 -12.43 -7.86
C LEU A 208 13.26 -10.99 -7.43
N GLY A 209 13.94 -10.82 -6.30
CA GLY A 209 14.37 -9.53 -5.78
C GLY A 209 15.50 -9.72 -4.77
N THR A 210 15.83 -8.64 -4.07
CA THR A 210 16.93 -8.61 -3.09
C THR A 210 16.43 -8.49 -1.66
N LEU A 211 15.27 -7.86 -1.46
CA LEU A 211 14.64 -7.66 -0.17
C LEU A 211 13.14 -7.96 -0.26
N LEU A 212 12.64 -8.79 0.64
CA LEU A 212 11.22 -8.98 0.88
C LEU A 212 10.86 -8.45 2.27
N VAL A 213 9.82 -7.65 2.34
CA VAL A 213 9.32 -7.04 3.59
C VAL A 213 7.93 -7.60 3.84
N LYS A 214 7.76 -8.33 4.93
CA LYS A 214 6.45 -8.79 5.39
C LYS A 214 5.96 -7.86 6.49
N GLN A 215 4.74 -7.34 6.35
CA GLN A 215 4.10 -6.48 7.35
C GLN A 215 2.74 -7.09 7.73
N ILE A 216 2.39 -6.99 9.01
CA ILE A 216 1.00 -7.11 9.46
C ILE A 216 0.61 -5.75 10.06
N ALA A 217 -0.31 -5.07 9.39
CA ALA A 217 -0.82 -3.75 9.74
C ALA A 217 -2.23 -3.86 10.33
N THR A 218 -2.50 -3.06 11.35
CA THR A 218 -3.82 -2.98 12.00
C THR A 218 -4.78 -2.08 11.24
N ASP A 219 -4.27 -1.19 10.39
CA ASP A 219 -5.06 -0.31 9.54
C ASP A 219 -4.34 0.04 8.22
N MET A 220 -5.08 0.72 7.34
CA MET A 220 -4.59 1.15 6.03
C MET A 220 -3.43 2.16 6.11
N ARG A 221 -3.47 3.05 7.10
CA ARG A 221 -2.48 4.12 7.26
C ARG A 221 -1.12 3.53 7.61
N GLN A 222 -1.08 2.55 8.52
CA GLN A 222 0.15 1.81 8.86
C GLN A 222 0.72 1.10 7.63
N PHE A 223 -0.14 0.42 6.86
CA PHE A 223 0.26 -0.22 5.61
C PHE A 223 0.92 0.77 4.63
N LEU A 224 0.25 1.90 4.33
CA LEU A 224 0.76 2.91 3.41
C LEU A 224 2.04 3.58 3.93
N LYS A 225 2.11 3.86 5.24
CA LYS A 225 3.24 4.55 5.88
C LYS A 225 4.54 3.76 5.72
N LEU A 226 4.52 2.43 5.91
CA LEU A 226 5.71 1.60 5.76
C LEU A 226 6.20 1.60 4.31
N GLY A 227 5.30 1.36 3.35
CA GLY A 227 5.67 1.33 1.93
C GLY A 227 6.24 2.66 1.43
N ASP A 228 5.64 3.78 1.84
CA ASP A 228 6.16 5.11 1.53
C ASP A 228 7.54 5.36 2.14
N HIS A 229 7.75 4.93 3.38
CA HIS A 229 9.01 5.10 4.07
C HIS A 229 10.14 4.35 3.35
N ILE A 230 9.92 3.07 3.04
CA ILE A 230 10.90 2.23 2.34
C ILE A 230 11.23 2.81 0.97
N ARG A 231 10.22 3.24 0.19
CA ARG A 231 10.45 3.85 -1.13
C ARG A 231 11.26 5.15 -1.04
N LYS A 232 10.96 6.02 -0.07
CA LYS A 232 11.71 7.27 0.14
C LYS A 232 13.18 7.00 0.45
N LYS A 233 13.46 6.02 1.32
CA LYS A 233 14.82 5.62 1.67
C LYS A 233 15.58 4.99 0.50
N LEU A 234 14.92 4.12 -0.26
CA LEU A 234 15.55 3.40 -1.38
C LEU A 234 15.51 4.16 -2.71
N ARG A 235 15.00 5.40 -2.73
CA ARG A 235 14.84 6.21 -3.94
C ARG A 235 16.14 6.39 -4.72
N LEU A 236 17.25 6.62 -4.03
CA LEU A 236 18.56 6.86 -4.66
C LEU A 236 19.17 5.60 -5.27
N LEU A 237 18.73 4.42 -4.82
CA LEU A 237 19.22 3.12 -5.28
C LEU A 237 18.51 2.63 -6.56
N ARG A 238 17.58 3.45 -7.09
CA ARG A 238 16.73 3.08 -8.24
C ARG A 238 16.10 1.71 -8.04
N ALA A 239 15.56 1.47 -6.86
CA ALA A 239 14.89 0.21 -6.55
C ALA A 239 13.51 0.14 -7.21
N ASN A 240 13.16 -1.02 -7.74
CA ASN A 240 11.79 -1.35 -8.12
C ASN A 240 11.13 -2.10 -6.96
N SER A 241 9.85 -1.82 -6.71
CA SER A 241 9.09 -2.54 -5.69
C SER A 241 7.76 -3.05 -6.22
N SER A 242 7.38 -4.24 -5.77
CA SER A 242 6.10 -4.89 -6.02
C SER A 242 5.51 -5.30 -4.68
N THR A 243 4.30 -4.83 -4.37
CA THR A 243 3.58 -5.20 -3.14
C THR A 243 2.51 -6.22 -3.46
N TYR A 244 2.37 -7.20 -2.58
CA TYR A 244 1.38 -8.28 -2.61
C TYR A 244 0.55 -8.21 -1.33
N LEU A 245 -0.77 -8.15 -1.46
CA LEU A 245 -1.67 -8.16 -0.32
C LEU A 245 -2.16 -9.58 -0.11
N VAL A 246 -2.01 -10.11 1.11
CA VAL A 246 -2.54 -11.44 1.43
C VAL A 246 -4.05 -11.35 1.45
N ALA A 247 -4.65 -11.99 0.43
CA ALA A 247 -6.06 -12.20 0.31
C ALA A 247 -6.50 -13.27 1.32
N GLN A 248 -6.06 -14.50 1.11
CA GLN A 248 -6.41 -15.60 2.00
C GLN A 248 -5.14 -16.18 2.59
N LEU A 249 -5.12 -16.32 3.91
CA LEU A 249 -4.16 -17.18 4.56
C LEU A 249 -4.76 -18.57 4.60
N VAL A 250 -4.23 -19.49 3.81
CA VAL A 250 -4.72 -20.89 3.78
C VAL A 250 -4.04 -21.70 4.89
N LEU A 251 -2.76 -21.41 5.10
CA LEU A 251 -1.93 -22.03 6.13
C LEU A 251 -0.80 -21.08 6.53
N GLU A 252 -0.50 -20.94 7.82
CA GLU A 252 0.73 -20.31 8.31
C GLU A 252 1.46 -21.29 9.21
N ASN A 253 2.66 -21.69 8.79
CA ASN A 253 3.51 -22.59 9.56
C ASN A 253 4.97 -22.16 9.46
N ASP A 254 5.65 -22.24 10.60
CA ASP A 254 7.11 -22.06 10.73
C ASP A 254 7.77 -23.32 11.31
N ASN A 255 7.02 -24.42 11.50
CA ASN A 255 7.52 -25.69 11.98
C ASN A 255 8.05 -26.54 10.82
N GLY A 256 9.33 -26.90 10.88
CA GLY A 256 9.97 -27.80 9.90
C GLY A 256 9.53 -29.27 9.99
N ASP A 257 8.82 -29.71 11.04
CA ASP A 257 8.56 -31.14 11.29
C ASP A 257 7.16 -31.51 11.86
N ALA A 258 6.22 -30.56 11.99
CA ALA A 258 4.88 -30.85 12.53
C ALA A 258 3.78 -30.73 11.46
N GLU A 259 2.87 -31.71 11.43
CA GLU A 259 1.58 -31.61 10.71
C GLU A 259 0.71 -30.58 11.45
N VAL A 260 0.29 -29.52 10.75
CA VAL A 260 -0.50 -28.44 11.34
C VAL A 260 -1.83 -28.30 10.62
N GLN A 261 -2.90 -28.14 11.42
CA GLN A 261 -4.25 -27.87 10.95
C GLN A 261 -4.32 -26.56 10.16
N SER A 262 -5.12 -26.57 9.09
CA SER A 262 -5.44 -25.43 8.24
C SER A 262 -6.08 -24.29 9.04
N ASN A 263 -5.35 -23.21 9.26
CA ASN A 263 -5.95 -21.93 9.63
C ASN A 263 -6.34 -21.20 8.35
N ASN A 264 -7.56 -21.44 7.88
CA ASN A 264 -8.17 -20.66 6.82
C ASN A 264 -8.65 -19.33 7.42
N GLU A 265 -7.78 -18.32 7.41
CA GLU A 265 -8.17 -16.96 7.80
C GLU A 265 -8.49 -16.17 6.52
N PRO A 266 -9.76 -15.81 6.30
CA PRO A 266 -10.15 -15.06 5.12
C PRO A 266 -9.73 -13.58 5.24
N LEU A 267 -9.76 -12.85 4.13
CA LEU A 267 -9.61 -11.40 4.09
C LEU A 267 -10.43 -10.68 5.17
N SER A 268 -9.89 -9.59 5.73
CA SER A 268 -10.72 -8.58 6.39
C SER A 268 -11.82 -8.12 5.43
N GLU A 269 -13.02 -7.80 5.95
CA GLU A 269 -14.14 -7.36 5.10
C GLU A 269 -13.75 -6.14 4.27
N GLU A 270 -12.95 -5.24 4.84
CA GLU A 270 -12.44 -4.06 4.16
C GLU A 270 -11.59 -4.42 2.95
N ALA A 271 -10.63 -5.35 3.08
CA ALA A 271 -9.81 -5.79 1.96
C ALA A 271 -10.60 -6.61 0.92
N ARG A 272 -11.63 -7.35 1.35
CA ARG A 272 -12.55 -8.08 0.46
C ARG A 272 -13.37 -7.13 -0.42
N ALA A 273 -14.00 -6.13 0.20
CA ALA A 273 -14.75 -5.10 -0.50
C ALA A 273 -13.87 -4.33 -1.48
N LEU A 274 -12.60 -4.15 -1.12
CA LEU A 274 -11.60 -3.46 -1.92
C LEU A 274 -11.30 -4.16 -3.25
N ILE A 275 -11.00 -5.47 -3.17
CA ILE A 275 -10.66 -6.29 -4.34
C ILE A 275 -11.88 -6.44 -5.26
N GLN A 276 -13.07 -6.65 -4.68
CA GLN A 276 -14.31 -6.75 -5.45
C GLN A 276 -14.64 -5.47 -6.23
N LYS A 277 -14.31 -4.30 -5.66
CA LYS A 277 -14.59 -3.00 -6.30
C LYS A 277 -13.66 -2.70 -7.48
N TYR A 278 -12.46 -3.30 -7.52
CA TYR A 278 -11.45 -3.02 -8.54
C TYR A 278 -10.76 -4.30 -9.04
N PRO A 279 -11.46 -5.20 -9.74
CA PRO A 279 -10.91 -6.48 -10.20
C PRO A 279 -9.74 -6.31 -11.19
N ASP A 280 -9.77 -5.25 -12.03
CA ASP A 280 -8.71 -4.96 -13.01
C ASP A 280 -7.41 -4.40 -12.39
N ALA A 281 -7.45 -4.11 -11.08
CA ALA A 281 -6.31 -3.57 -10.36
C ALA A 281 -5.22 -4.61 -10.03
N LYS A 282 -5.40 -5.89 -10.40
CA LYS A 282 -4.34 -6.92 -10.26
C LYS A 282 -3.01 -6.48 -10.88
N SER A 283 -3.05 -5.70 -11.96
CA SER A 283 -1.85 -5.18 -12.61
C SER A 283 -1.26 -3.94 -11.94
N LEU A 284 -2.03 -3.20 -11.13
CA LEU A 284 -1.55 -1.99 -10.42
C LEU A 284 -0.62 -2.40 -9.29
N ARG A 285 0.36 -1.54 -8.96
CA ARG A 285 1.04 -1.70 -7.69
C ARG A 285 0.00 -1.44 -6.61
N ILE A 286 -0.10 -2.36 -5.66
CA ILE A 286 -1.15 -2.35 -4.65
C ILE A 286 -1.14 -1.05 -3.83
N ASP A 287 0.04 -0.52 -3.55
CA ASP A 287 0.19 0.76 -2.86
C ASP A 287 -0.44 1.92 -3.65
N ASP A 288 -0.31 1.90 -4.98
CA ASP A 288 -0.88 2.92 -5.86
C ASP A 288 -2.41 2.81 -5.92
N LEU A 289 -2.94 1.57 -5.91
CA LEU A 289 -4.36 1.31 -5.76
C LEU A 289 -4.86 1.87 -4.42
N PHE A 290 -4.18 1.56 -3.31
CA PHE A 290 -4.59 2.05 -1.99
C PHE A 290 -4.48 3.56 -1.84
N VAL A 291 -3.45 4.18 -2.42
CA VAL A 291 -3.32 5.65 -2.46
C VAL A 291 -4.48 6.26 -3.25
N ALA A 292 -4.76 5.75 -4.46
CA ALA A 292 -5.88 6.25 -5.25
C ALA A 292 -7.23 6.00 -4.60
N MET A 293 -7.35 4.94 -3.80
CA MET A 293 -8.54 4.64 -3.04
C MET A 293 -8.71 5.51 -1.81
N ALA A 294 -7.65 5.74 -1.03
CA ALA A 294 -7.67 6.67 0.09
C ALA A 294 -8.00 8.10 -0.40
N LEU A 295 -7.46 8.47 -1.55
CA LEU A 295 -7.85 9.68 -2.25
C LEU A 295 -9.31 9.62 -2.72
N ASN A 296 -9.76 8.51 -3.31
CA ASN A 296 -11.14 8.39 -3.75
C ASN A 296 -12.13 8.49 -2.58
N GLU A 297 -11.86 7.89 -1.42
CA GLU A 297 -12.75 7.97 -0.26
C GLU A 297 -12.80 9.37 0.35
N ARG A 298 -11.63 10.00 0.57
CA ARG A 298 -11.55 11.38 1.07
C ARG A 298 -12.14 12.37 0.09
N ALA A 299 -11.76 12.27 -1.18
CA ALA A 299 -12.25 13.16 -2.22
C ALA A 299 -13.72 12.89 -2.55
N ILE A 300 -14.26 11.66 -2.47
CA ILE A 300 -15.71 11.43 -2.56
C ILE A 300 -16.42 12.14 -1.41
N ALA A 301 -15.89 12.10 -0.19
CA ALA A 301 -16.48 12.83 0.93
C ALA A 301 -16.52 14.35 0.65
N SER A 302 -15.45 14.91 0.10
CA SER A 302 -15.36 16.32 -0.28
C SER A 302 -16.19 16.67 -1.53
N ILE A 303 -16.25 15.78 -2.54
CA ILE A 303 -16.97 15.98 -3.80
C ILE A 303 -18.47 15.72 -3.68
N ARG A 304 -18.92 14.92 -2.70
CA ARG A 304 -20.34 14.88 -2.31
C ARG A 304 -20.88 16.27 -1.97
N LEU A 305 -20.00 17.17 -1.53
CA LEU A 305 -20.32 18.56 -1.18
C LEU A 305 -20.25 19.51 -2.39
N CYS A 306 -19.73 19.04 -3.53
CA CYS A 306 -19.70 19.75 -4.82
C CYS A 306 -20.13 18.80 -5.96
N PRO A 307 -21.44 18.53 -6.12
CA PRO A 307 -21.96 17.54 -7.07
C PRO A 307 -21.51 17.75 -8.52
N GLY A 308 -21.24 19.01 -8.89
CA GLY A 308 -20.77 19.39 -10.22
C GLY A 308 -19.38 18.85 -10.61
N LEU A 309 -18.62 18.30 -9.66
CA LEU A 309 -17.29 17.68 -9.85
C LEU A 309 -17.30 16.14 -9.81
N LYS A 310 -18.46 15.54 -9.50
CA LYS A 310 -18.57 14.10 -9.21
C LYS A 310 -18.22 13.21 -10.39
N ASN A 311 -18.66 13.59 -11.59
CA ASN A 311 -18.55 12.74 -12.77
C ASN A 311 -17.11 12.76 -13.30
N GLY A 312 -16.51 13.94 -13.45
CA GLY A 312 -15.12 14.10 -13.86
C GLY A 312 -14.15 13.46 -12.88
N PHE A 313 -14.38 13.59 -11.57
CA PHE A 313 -13.53 12.92 -10.58
C PHE A 313 -13.68 11.40 -10.61
N SER A 314 -14.91 10.89 -10.74
CA SER A 314 -15.16 9.45 -10.87
C SER A 314 -14.50 8.87 -12.12
N LEU A 315 -14.56 9.62 -13.23
CA LEU A 315 -13.89 9.26 -14.48
C LEU A 315 -12.37 9.27 -14.29
N LEU A 316 -11.80 10.29 -13.64
CA LEU A 316 -10.38 10.40 -13.33
C LEU A 316 -9.86 9.19 -12.55
N ILE A 317 -10.56 8.80 -11.47
CA ILE A 317 -10.16 7.65 -10.65
C ILE A 317 -10.30 6.34 -11.44
N ARG A 318 -11.37 6.17 -12.22
CA ARG A 318 -11.55 4.96 -13.06
C ARG A 318 -10.48 4.85 -14.14
N SER A 319 -10.22 5.93 -14.87
CA SER A 319 -9.20 5.97 -15.92
C SER A 319 -7.80 5.80 -15.37
N PHE A 320 -7.54 6.30 -14.14
CA PHE A 320 -6.31 6.00 -13.43
C PHE A 320 -6.15 4.50 -13.14
N ILE A 321 -7.19 3.88 -12.58
CA ILE A 321 -7.16 2.47 -12.22
C ILE A 321 -7.02 1.58 -13.47
N GLY A 322 -7.70 1.95 -14.57
CA GLY A 322 -7.64 1.22 -15.84
C GLY A 322 -6.32 1.33 -16.61
N LYS A 323 -5.37 2.18 -16.16
CA LYS A 323 -4.06 2.44 -16.82
C LYS A 323 -4.12 2.86 -18.29
N ASP A 324 -5.29 3.24 -18.79
CA ASP A 324 -5.41 3.77 -20.15
C ASP A 324 -4.99 5.23 -20.13
N ARG A 325 -3.77 5.50 -20.64
CA ARG A 325 -3.20 6.85 -20.72
C ARG A 325 -4.08 7.80 -21.53
N GLY A 326 -4.72 7.32 -22.59
CA GLY A 326 -5.64 8.12 -23.41
C GLY A 326 -6.89 8.51 -22.62
N GLN A 327 -7.50 7.54 -21.95
CA GLN A 327 -8.66 7.80 -21.08
C GLN A 327 -8.28 8.68 -19.89
N LEU A 328 -7.09 8.52 -19.31
CA LEU A 328 -6.64 9.35 -18.19
C LEU A 328 -6.47 10.81 -18.61
N LEU A 329 -5.87 11.08 -19.78
CA LEU A 329 -5.76 12.44 -20.32
C LEU A 329 -7.14 13.05 -20.60
N GLN A 330 -8.06 12.25 -21.17
CA GLN A 330 -9.44 12.67 -21.37
C GLN A 330 -10.14 12.97 -20.04
N ALA A 331 -9.96 12.12 -19.04
CA ALA A 331 -10.55 12.27 -17.72
C ALA A 331 -10.02 13.50 -16.98
N ILE A 332 -8.71 13.77 -17.08
CA ILE A 332 -8.12 15.02 -16.56
C ILE A 332 -8.76 16.22 -17.25
N SER A 333 -8.90 16.18 -18.58
CA SER A 333 -9.50 17.28 -19.35
C SER A 333 -10.96 17.52 -18.97
N SER A 334 -11.77 16.45 -18.90
CA SER A 334 -13.17 16.54 -18.47
C SER A 334 -13.31 17.03 -17.03
N PHE A 335 -12.40 16.63 -16.14
CA PHE A 335 -12.39 17.13 -14.76
C PHE A 335 -12.01 18.61 -14.69
N VAL A 336 -11.07 19.07 -15.52
CA VAL A 336 -10.72 20.49 -15.67
C VAL A 336 -11.91 21.30 -16.16
N GLU A 337 -12.65 20.80 -17.15
CA GLU A 337 -13.85 21.47 -17.68
C GLU A 337 -14.96 21.59 -16.63
N GLU A 338 -15.20 20.52 -15.86
CA GLU A 338 -16.17 20.55 -14.75
C GLU A 338 -15.78 21.58 -13.69
N LEU A 339 -14.49 21.66 -13.38
CA LEU A 339 -13.93 22.61 -12.43
C LEU A 339 -14.04 24.05 -12.94
N GLU A 340 -13.73 24.30 -14.22
CA GLU A 340 -13.92 25.60 -14.84
C GLU A 340 -15.39 26.04 -14.82
N ARG A 341 -16.32 25.10 -15.01
CA ARG A 341 -17.77 25.36 -14.91
C ARG A 341 -18.19 25.70 -13.48
N VAL A 342 -17.89 24.83 -12.49
CA VAL A 342 -18.26 25.06 -11.08
C VAL A 342 -17.66 26.38 -10.57
N ARG A 343 -16.44 26.71 -11.01
CA ARG A 343 -15.80 27.99 -10.71
C ARG A 343 -16.54 29.17 -11.34
N LYS A 344 -16.94 29.10 -12.62
CA LYS A 344 -17.70 30.18 -13.29
C LYS A 344 -18.99 30.49 -12.53
N ASP A 345 -19.58 29.50 -11.88
CA ASP A 345 -20.79 29.68 -11.06
C ASP A 345 -20.47 30.33 -9.70
N ALA A 346 -19.30 30.05 -9.10
CA ALA A 346 -18.91 30.53 -7.77
C ALA A 346 -18.26 31.93 -7.75
N VAL A 347 -17.47 32.27 -8.77
CA VAL A 347 -16.66 33.51 -8.83
C VAL A 347 -17.48 34.81 -8.89
N PRO A 348 -18.63 34.89 -9.58
CA PRO A 348 -19.54 36.03 -9.49
C PRO A 348 -20.03 36.30 -8.07
N SER A 349 -20.34 35.24 -7.30
CA SER A 349 -20.79 35.35 -5.90
C SER A 349 -19.70 35.90 -4.98
N LEU A 350 -18.43 35.57 -5.25
CA LEU A 350 -17.28 36.16 -4.58
C LEU A 350 -17.15 37.66 -4.87
N CYS A 351 -17.24 38.04 -6.14
CA CYS A 351 -17.06 39.43 -6.55
C CYS A 351 -18.20 40.33 -6.04
N LYS A 352 -19.43 39.81 -5.99
CA LYS A 352 -20.58 40.47 -5.32
C LYS A 352 -20.37 40.78 -3.84
N ARG A 353 -19.43 40.10 -3.18
CA ARG A 353 -19.11 40.33 -1.76
C ARG A 353 -17.91 41.24 -1.59
N ALA A 354 -16.88 41.09 -2.42
CA ALA A 354 -15.68 41.91 -2.37
C ALA A 354 -15.91 43.34 -2.88
N PHE A 355 -16.80 43.50 -3.86
CA PHE A 355 -17.16 44.76 -4.47
C PHE A 355 -18.60 45.13 -4.11
N SER A 356 -18.85 46.41 -3.88
CA SER A 356 -20.14 46.91 -3.37
C SER A 356 -21.19 46.99 -4.48
N SER A 357 -22.22 47.84 -4.35
CA SER A 357 -23.23 48.03 -5.42
C SER A 357 -22.56 48.38 -6.74
N GLY A 358 -22.78 47.58 -7.79
CA GLY A 358 -22.08 47.74 -9.08
C GLY A 358 -20.86 46.83 -9.24
N TRP A 359 -20.77 45.75 -8.47
CA TRP A 359 -19.67 44.77 -8.50
C TRP A 359 -19.21 44.35 -9.90
N GLU A 360 -20.09 44.24 -10.89
CA GLU A 360 -19.69 43.90 -12.26
C GLU A 360 -18.81 44.98 -12.89
N THR A 361 -19.19 46.25 -12.71
CA THR A 361 -18.44 47.41 -13.22
C THR A 361 -17.12 47.57 -12.48
N GLU A 362 -17.12 47.42 -11.15
CA GLU A 362 -15.92 47.51 -10.32
C GLU A 362 -14.96 46.36 -10.62
N THR A 363 -15.46 45.13 -10.72
CA THR A 363 -14.66 43.94 -11.03
C THR A 363 -14.07 44.03 -12.44
N ASN A 364 -14.86 44.43 -13.44
CA ASN A 364 -14.36 44.57 -14.80
C ASN A 364 -13.37 45.73 -14.94
N SER A 365 -13.55 46.82 -14.20
CA SER A 365 -12.57 47.92 -14.13
C SER A 365 -11.28 47.45 -13.47
N PHE A 366 -11.38 46.71 -12.36
CA PHE A 366 -10.24 46.09 -11.69
C PHE A 366 -9.47 45.13 -12.59
N ILE A 367 -10.16 44.24 -13.32
CA ILE A 367 -9.55 43.32 -14.28
C ILE A 367 -8.83 44.11 -15.38
N LYS A 368 -9.45 45.19 -15.89
CA LYS A 368 -8.87 46.05 -16.92
C LYS A 368 -7.64 46.80 -16.43
N GLU A 369 -7.65 47.30 -15.21
CA GLU A 369 -6.57 48.12 -14.65
C GLU A 369 -5.41 47.28 -14.08
N LYS A 370 -5.72 46.25 -13.30
CA LYS A 370 -4.73 45.44 -12.57
C LYS A 370 -4.20 44.28 -13.40
N LEU A 371 -5.07 43.56 -14.10
CA LEU A 371 -4.65 42.44 -14.94
C LEU A 371 -4.28 42.89 -16.37
N LYS A 372 -4.58 44.15 -16.73
CA LYS A 372 -4.42 44.68 -18.10
C LYS A 372 -5.16 43.84 -19.13
N LYS A 373 -6.31 43.28 -18.76
CA LYS A 373 -7.15 42.43 -19.61
C LYS A 373 -8.50 43.09 -19.85
N GLY A 374 -8.95 43.14 -21.10
CA GLY A 374 -10.28 43.65 -21.45
C GLY A 374 -11.40 42.61 -21.37
N LYS A 375 -11.15 41.44 -20.78
CA LYS A 375 -12.11 40.33 -20.74
C LYS A 375 -12.99 40.44 -19.49
N PRO A 376 -14.30 40.17 -19.61
CA PRO A 376 -15.16 40.05 -18.43
C PRO A 376 -14.72 38.87 -17.57
N LEU A 377 -15.03 38.93 -16.27
CA LEU A 377 -14.68 37.90 -15.27
C LEU A 377 -15.04 36.46 -15.69
N ALA A 378 -16.17 36.28 -16.39
CA ALA A 378 -16.65 34.99 -16.88
C ALA A 378 -15.75 34.36 -17.97
N GLU A 379 -14.94 35.18 -18.65
CA GLU A 379 -14.06 34.78 -19.76
C GLU A 379 -12.58 34.63 -19.36
N LEU A 380 -12.24 34.88 -18.09
CA LEU A 380 -10.89 34.67 -17.60
C LEU A 380 -10.52 33.18 -17.55
N SER A 381 -9.31 32.86 -17.98
CA SER A 381 -8.71 31.53 -17.81
C SER A 381 -8.28 31.29 -16.35
N LEU A 382 -8.12 30.03 -15.95
CA LEU A 382 -7.71 29.66 -14.57
C LEU A 382 -6.46 30.42 -14.10
N GLY A 383 -5.47 30.61 -14.96
CA GLY A 383 -4.27 31.38 -14.63
C GLY A 383 -4.52 32.88 -14.46
N GLU A 384 -5.41 33.47 -15.26
CA GLU A 384 -5.81 34.88 -15.12
C GLU A 384 -6.63 35.11 -13.84
N ILE A 385 -7.36 34.09 -13.38
CA ILE A 385 -8.12 34.14 -12.11
C ILE A 385 -7.22 33.94 -10.90
N LEU A 386 -6.24 33.04 -10.99
CA LEU A 386 -5.22 32.94 -9.95
C LEU A 386 -4.54 34.30 -9.76
N HIS A 387 -4.23 34.99 -10.86
CA HIS A 387 -3.65 36.34 -10.81
C HIS A 387 -4.65 37.36 -10.23
N PHE A 388 -5.91 37.33 -10.66
CA PHE A 388 -6.98 38.17 -10.09
C PHE A 388 -7.08 38.03 -8.57
N ILE A 389 -7.08 36.80 -8.06
CA ILE A 389 -7.21 36.53 -6.62
C ILE A 389 -5.96 36.96 -5.86
N ARG A 390 -4.76 36.72 -6.41
CA ARG A 390 -3.52 37.26 -5.83
C ARG A 390 -3.55 38.77 -5.65
N GLU A 391 -4.09 39.49 -6.64
CA GLU A 391 -4.23 40.95 -6.58
C GLU A 391 -5.29 41.38 -5.55
N LEU A 392 -6.41 40.66 -5.42
CA LEU A 392 -7.38 40.90 -4.35
C LEU A 392 -6.75 40.70 -2.96
N ASN A 393 -5.96 39.62 -2.81
CA ASN A 393 -5.29 39.27 -1.57
C ASN A 393 -4.23 40.32 -1.19
N ALA A 394 -3.45 40.79 -2.17
CA ALA A 394 -2.45 41.83 -1.99
C ALA A 394 -3.05 43.19 -1.57
N LEU A 395 -4.31 43.44 -1.93
CA LEU A 395 -5.04 44.67 -1.60
C LEU A 395 -5.89 44.56 -0.33
N HIS A 396 -5.84 43.43 0.38
CA HIS A 396 -6.60 43.18 1.60
C HIS A 396 -8.12 43.35 1.46
N LEU A 397 -8.67 43.19 0.24
CA LEU A 397 -10.11 43.30 -0.03
C LEU A 397 -10.87 42.01 0.34
N HIS A 398 -10.46 41.35 1.43
CA HIS A 398 -10.52 39.90 1.58
C HIS A 398 -11.74 39.39 2.37
N LEU A 399 -12.27 38.25 1.91
CA LEU A 399 -13.06 37.28 2.69
C LEU A 399 -12.13 36.17 3.20
N PRO A 400 -12.04 35.85 4.51
CA PRO A 400 -11.10 34.87 5.09
C PRO A 400 -11.03 33.51 4.38
N GLU A 401 -12.06 33.15 3.61
CA GLU A 401 -12.26 31.87 2.95
C GLU A 401 -11.57 31.71 1.58
N LEU A 402 -10.91 32.76 1.06
CA LEU A 402 -10.07 32.74 -0.16
C LEU A 402 -8.57 32.72 0.17
N ASP A 403 -8.21 31.94 1.18
CA ASP A 403 -6.89 31.99 1.79
C ASP A 403 -5.76 31.43 0.89
N LYS A 404 -4.58 31.36 1.48
CA LYS A 404 -3.38 30.80 0.87
C LYS A 404 -3.58 29.35 0.38
N GLU A 405 -4.45 28.56 1.00
CA GLU A 405 -4.72 27.19 0.57
C GLU A 405 -5.47 27.15 -0.77
N TRP A 406 -6.38 28.11 -1.01
CA TRP A 406 -7.07 28.25 -2.29
C TRP A 406 -6.10 28.54 -3.43
N GLU A 407 -5.19 29.49 -3.20
CA GLU A 407 -4.16 29.89 -4.14
C GLU A 407 -3.20 28.74 -4.45
N GLU A 408 -2.71 28.04 -3.42
CA GLU A 408 -1.83 26.89 -3.56
C GLU A 408 -2.52 25.75 -4.33
N SER A 409 -3.79 25.50 -4.06
CA SER A 409 -4.58 24.45 -4.73
C SER A 409 -4.79 24.76 -6.20
N LEU A 410 -5.17 25.99 -6.54
CA LEU A 410 -5.36 26.41 -7.92
C LEU A 410 -4.03 26.43 -8.70
N SER A 411 -2.94 26.86 -8.05
CA SER A 411 -1.60 26.82 -8.64
C SER A 411 -1.13 25.40 -8.93
N ARG A 412 -1.34 24.45 -7.99
CA ARG A 412 -1.03 23.02 -8.21
C ARG A 412 -1.85 22.46 -9.36
N PHE A 413 -3.15 22.79 -9.41
CA PHE A 413 -4.05 22.33 -10.46
C PHE A 413 -3.66 22.86 -11.86
N ILE A 414 -3.29 24.13 -11.98
CA ILE A 414 -2.81 24.71 -13.24
C ILE A 414 -1.51 24.02 -13.71
N SER A 415 -0.60 23.74 -12.77
CA SER A 415 0.63 23.00 -13.10
C SER A 415 0.33 21.61 -13.64
N ILE A 416 -0.57 20.88 -12.98
CA ILE A 416 -1.03 19.56 -13.39
C ILE A 416 -1.66 19.61 -14.79
N ARG A 417 -2.57 20.55 -15.02
CA ARG A 417 -3.22 20.76 -16.32
C ARG A 417 -2.16 20.96 -17.40
N ASN A 418 -1.23 21.89 -17.19
CA ASN A 418 -0.21 22.22 -18.18
C ASN A 418 0.70 21.02 -18.48
N ASP A 419 1.07 20.25 -17.44
CA ASP A 419 1.83 19.02 -17.63
C ASP A 419 1.02 17.97 -18.41
N ALA A 420 -0.29 17.86 -18.18
CA ALA A 420 -1.16 16.94 -18.90
C ALA A 420 -1.29 17.29 -20.39
N PHE A 421 -1.41 18.58 -20.72
CA PHE A 421 -1.53 19.05 -22.11
C PHE A 421 -0.20 19.10 -22.87
N HIS A 422 0.92 19.36 -22.18
CA HIS A 422 2.20 19.65 -22.84
C HIS A 422 3.31 18.64 -22.58
N LYS A 423 3.17 17.78 -21.56
CA LYS A 423 4.17 16.77 -21.19
C LYS A 423 3.50 15.45 -20.77
N PRO A 424 2.68 14.84 -21.64
CA PRO A 424 1.89 13.67 -21.26
C PRO A 424 2.76 12.47 -20.84
N GLU A 425 4.04 12.41 -21.24
CA GLU A 425 5.00 11.37 -20.80
C GLU A 425 5.44 11.51 -19.34
N THR A 426 5.21 12.66 -18.72
CA THR A 426 5.65 12.97 -17.36
C THR A 426 4.57 12.77 -16.30
N ILE A 427 3.34 12.41 -16.69
CA ILE A 427 2.25 12.09 -15.76
C ILE A 427 2.53 10.72 -15.13
N ALA A 428 3.40 10.73 -14.13
CA ALA A 428 3.65 9.59 -13.26
C ALA A 428 2.60 9.55 -12.13
N LEU A 429 2.53 8.40 -11.47
CA LEU A 429 1.70 8.12 -10.29
C LEU A 429 1.70 9.21 -9.22
N ALA A 430 2.86 9.81 -8.93
CA ALA A 430 2.98 10.91 -7.96
C ALA A 430 2.12 12.13 -8.33
N ARG A 431 1.91 12.39 -9.63
CA ARG A 431 1.11 13.52 -10.10
C ARG A 431 -0.39 13.30 -9.92
N ILE A 432 -0.84 12.05 -9.94
CA ILE A 432 -2.26 11.70 -9.75
C ILE A 432 -2.66 11.80 -8.28
N TYR A 433 -1.71 11.51 -7.39
CA TYR A 433 -1.87 11.81 -5.98
C TYR A 433 -2.07 13.31 -5.75
N GLU A 434 -1.23 14.13 -6.38
CA GLU A 434 -1.34 15.59 -6.33
C GLU A 434 -2.63 16.11 -6.99
N ILE A 435 -3.14 15.46 -8.05
CA ILE A 435 -4.47 15.76 -8.61
C ILE A 435 -5.56 15.52 -7.58
N GLY A 436 -5.53 14.37 -6.89
CA GLY A 436 -6.50 14.04 -5.85
C GLY A 436 -6.48 15.05 -4.70
N LEU A 437 -5.30 15.42 -4.21
CA LEU A 437 -5.16 16.43 -3.16
C LEU A 437 -5.59 17.83 -3.61
N ALA A 438 -5.24 18.25 -4.83
CA ALA A 438 -5.64 19.54 -5.36
C ALA A 438 -7.17 19.60 -5.58
N ALA A 439 -7.78 18.50 -6.03
CA ALA A 439 -9.23 18.36 -6.16
C ALA A 439 -9.94 18.43 -4.80
N GLU A 440 -9.40 17.77 -3.78
CA GLU A 440 -9.92 17.79 -2.41
C GLU A 440 -9.88 19.20 -1.82
N ALA A 441 -8.72 19.85 -1.86
CA ALA A 441 -8.54 21.19 -1.30
C ALA A 441 -9.42 22.24 -1.99
N LEU A 442 -9.57 22.13 -3.32
CA LEU A 442 -10.46 22.99 -4.08
C LEU A 442 -11.95 22.70 -3.80
N ALA A 443 -12.35 21.44 -3.67
CA ALA A 443 -13.74 21.10 -3.32
C ALA A 443 -14.10 21.60 -1.91
N SER A 444 -13.18 21.46 -0.95
CA SER A 444 -13.33 21.99 0.41
C SER A 444 -13.52 23.52 0.39
N SER A 445 -12.66 24.19 -0.38
CA SER A 445 -12.72 25.63 -0.58
C SER A 445 -14.03 26.10 -1.23
N LEU A 446 -14.49 25.42 -2.28
CA LEU A 446 -15.73 25.74 -2.99
C LEU A 446 -16.95 25.53 -2.11
N LYS A 447 -16.93 24.51 -1.24
CA LYS A 447 -17.96 24.31 -0.21
C LYS A 447 -18.06 25.52 0.71
N SER A 448 -16.95 26.01 1.26
CA SER A 448 -16.96 27.18 2.15
C SER A 448 -17.67 28.36 1.50
N LEU A 449 -17.46 28.56 0.20
CA LEU A 449 -18.12 29.61 -0.58
C LEU A 449 -19.61 29.36 -0.82
N GLN A 450 -20.03 28.12 -1.07
CA GLN A 450 -21.43 27.75 -1.26
C GLN A 450 -22.25 27.82 0.03
N THR A 451 -21.70 27.37 1.17
CA THR A 451 -22.36 27.48 2.48
C THR A 451 -22.60 28.94 2.87
N LEU A 452 -21.74 29.86 2.46
CA LEU A 452 -21.88 31.29 2.72
C LEU A 452 -22.81 32.01 1.73
N ALA A 453 -23.03 31.45 0.53
CA ALA A 453 -23.98 31.98 -0.44
C ALA A 453 -25.44 31.57 -0.15
N GLY A 454 -25.63 30.48 0.62
CA GLY A 454 -26.93 29.98 1.03
C GLY A 454 -27.50 30.58 2.31
N ASP A 455 -26.75 31.46 2.99
CA ASP A 455 -27.19 32.12 4.23
C ASP A 455 -27.48 33.61 3.95
N PRO A 456 -28.73 33.98 3.61
CA PRO A 456 -29.10 35.37 3.35
C PRO A 456 -29.12 36.25 4.61
N ASP A 457 -29.01 35.69 5.82
CA ASP A 457 -29.26 36.40 7.08
C ASP A 457 -28.02 36.81 7.90
N THR A 458 -26.80 36.50 7.48
CA THR A 458 -25.58 36.94 8.19
C THR A 458 -25.12 38.36 7.85
N ARG A 459 -25.99 39.21 7.26
CA ARG A 459 -25.75 40.64 7.04
C ARG A 459 -26.36 41.51 8.15
N GLN A 460 -25.97 41.29 9.40
CA GLN A 460 -26.04 42.31 10.45
C GLN A 460 -24.93 42.06 11.49
N CYS A 461 -23.74 42.61 11.22
CA CYS A 461 -22.79 43.16 12.20
C CYS A 461 -22.00 44.26 11.49
#